data_AF-A0A661XUJ8-F1
#
_entry.id   AF-A0A661XUJ8-F1
#
_cell.length_a   1.000
_cell.length_b   1.000
_cell.length_c   1.000
_cell.angle_alpha   90.00
_cell.angle_beta   90.00
_cell.angle_gamma   90.00
#
_symmetry.space_group_name_H-M   'P 1'
#
loop_
_entity.id
_entity.type
_entity.pdbx_description
1 polymer ?
#
loop_
_entity_poly.entity_id
_entity_poly.type
_entity_poly.pdbx_seq_one_letter_code
_entity_poly.pdbx_strand_id
1 'polypeptide(L)'
;MLQANSIEQSYHQLETLGRKDGVVYLKRLFAGRNDILLSIIDLINRPTIIISKGRSSDKLQKIRHNKVKAIVRIDPKKITGLECWDEESETFFYTAASAKRAIFLADNLAERGDAIFFAPLEYGKDNLEMYLQFDHEIESLLV
;
A
#
# COMPACT_ATOMS: atom_id res chain seq x y z
N MET A 1 -15.99 33.51 17.46
CA MET A 1 -14.71 32.81 17.25
C MET A 1 -15.01 31.43 16.70
N LEU A 2 -14.66 31.20 15.44
CA LEU A 2 -14.87 29.92 14.75
C LEU A 2 -13.82 28.91 15.22
N GLN A 3 -14.23 27.89 15.98
CA GLN A 3 -13.45 26.66 16.15
C GLN A 3 -13.82 25.72 15.00
N ALA A 4 -13.09 25.83 13.90
CA ALA A 4 -13.28 24.99 12.70
C ALA A 4 -11.96 24.46 12.14
N ASN A 5 -10.91 24.31 12.95
CA ASN A 5 -9.56 24.03 12.44
C ASN A 5 -8.96 22.66 12.84
N SER A 6 -9.73 21.71 13.38
CA SER A 6 -9.17 20.41 13.80
C SER A 6 -9.83 19.18 13.18
N ILE A 7 -10.76 19.34 12.24
CA ILE A 7 -11.51 18.22 11.65
C ILE A 7 -11.22 18.04 10.14
N GLU A 8 -10.74 19.08 9.44
CA GLU A 8 -10.49 19.01 7.98
C GLU A 8 -9.16 18.32 7.59
N GLN A 9 -8.20 18.16 8.50
CA GLN A 9 -6.90 17.55 8.16
C GLN A 9 -6.95 16.02 7.99
N SER A 10 -8.05 15.35 8.37
CA SER A 10 -8.13 13.89 8.40
C SER A 10 -8.58 13.23 7.09
N TYR A 11 -9.05 14.00 6.10
CA TYR A 11 -9.69 13.45 4.89
C TYR A 11 -8.79 13.38 3.63
N HIS A 12 -7.51 13.77 3.70
CA HIS A 12 -6.62 13.88 2.52
C HIS A 12 -5.48 12.87 2.48
N GLN A 13 -5.66 11.64 2.98
CA GLN A 13 -4.58 10.65 3.06
C GLN A 13 -4.53 9.66 1.90
N LEU A 14 -5.59 9.60 1.10
CA LEU A 14 -5.78 8.64 0.01
C LEU A 14 -6.15 9.37 -1.28
N GLU A 15 -5.56 8.94 -2.37
CA GLU A 15 -5.95 9.32 -3.73
C GLU A 15 -6.35 8.08 -4.51
N THR A 16 -7.43 8.19 -5.29
CA THR A 16 -7.81 7.15 -6.25
C THR A 16 -7.12 7.43 -7.58
N LEU A 17 -6.23 6.53 -7.97
CA LEU A 17 -5.50 6.60 -9.24
C LEU A 17 -6.35 6.15 -10.42
N GLY A 18 -7.25 5.19 -10.19
CA GLY A 18 -8.09 4.65 -11.25
C GLY A 18 -8.84 3.38 -10.85
N ARG A 19 -9.52 2.81 -11.84
CA ARG A 19 -10.22 1.52 -11.72
C ARG A 19 -10.00 0.68 -12.96
N LYS A 20 -9.75 -0.61 -12.75
CA LYS A 20 -9.59 -1.61 -13.82
C LYS A 20 -10.27 -2.90 -13.37
N ASP A 21 -11.13 -3.46 -14.23
CA ASP A 21 -11.85 -4.73 -13.96
C ASP A 21 -12.59 -4.78 -12.61
N GLY A 22 -13.04 -3.62 -12.12
CA GLY A 22 -13.72 -3.47 -10.84
C GLY A 22 -12.82 -3.44 -9.60
N VAL A 23 -11.50 -3.47 -9.78
CA VAL A 23 -10.47 -3.22 -8.77
C VAL A 23 -10.19 -1.71 -8.70
N VAL A 24 -10.06 -1.16 -7.51
CA VAL A 24 -9.69 0.25 -7.29
C VAL A 24 -8.21 0.39 -6.94
N TYR A 25 -7.53 1.32 -7.60
CA TYR A 25 -6.12 1.61 -7.34
C TYR A 25 -6.04 2.86 -6.49
N LEU A 26 -5.41 2.73 -5.33
CA LEU A 26 -5.33 3.76 -4.31
C LEU A 26 -3.88 4.02 -3.97
N LYS A 27 -3.49 5.28 -3.83
CA LYS A 27 -2.19 5.64 -3.27
C LYS A 27 -2.34 6.49 -2.03
N ARG A 28 -1.33 6.41 -1.16
CA ARG A 28 -1.18 7.31 -0.04
C ARG A 28 -0.74 8.69 -0.56
N LEU A 29 -1.34 9.76 -0.06
CA LEU A 29 -1.00 11.14 -0.45
C LEU A 29 0.12 11.74 0.39
N PHE A 30 0.16 11.43 1.69
CA PHE A 30 1.10 12.05 2.63
C PHE A 30 1.97 11.03 3.36
N ALA A 31 3.27 11.31 3.33
CA ALA A 31 4.27 10.68 4.17
C ALA A 31 4.28 11.40 5.54
N GLY A 32 3.64 10.82 6.55
CA GLY A 32 3.58 11.34 7.92
C GLY A 32 4.60 10.67 8.85
N ARG A 33 4.85 11.27 10.03
CA ARG A 33 5.73 10.70 11.08
C ARG A 33 5.13 9.53 11.86
N ASN A 34 3.82 9.32 11.79
CA ASN A 34 3.11 8.24 12.46
C ASN A 34 2.63 7.21 11.44
N ASP A 35 2.81 5.92 11.74
CA ASP A 35 2.37 4.85 10.86
C ASP A 35 0.86 4.65 11.00
N ILE A 36 0.13 5.44 10.24
CA ILE A 36 -1.33 5.42 10.14
C ILE A 36 -1.81 4.40 9.10
N LEU A 37 -0.97 3.46 8.67
CA LEU A 37 -1.33 2.47 7.65
C LEU A 37 -2.64 1.74 8.00
N LEU A 38 -2.77 1.25 9.23
CA LEU A 38 -3.96 0.52 9.67
C LEU A 38 -5.21 1.43 9.62
N SER A 39 -5.08 2.67 10.07
CA SER A 39 -6.17 3.65 9.98
C SER A 39 -6.57 3.95 8.54
N ILE A 40 -5.62 3.98 7.60
CA ILE A 40 -5.90 4.15 6.18
C ILE A 40 -6.62 2.92 5.61
N ILE A 41 -6.14 1.71 5.94
CA ILE A 41 -6.80 0.46 5.52
C ILE A 41 -8.25 0.42 5.99
N ASP A 42 -8.54 0.96 7.17
CA ASP A 42 -9.90 1.03 7.67
C ASP A 42 -10.83 1.86 6.80
N LEU A 43 -10.32 2.96 6.23
CA LEU A 43 -11.05 3.86 5.33
C LEU A 43 -11.34 3.26 3.95
N ILE A 44 -10.51 2.32 3.47
CA ILE A 44 -10.64 1.72 2.12
C ILE A 44 -11.93 0.89 2.00
N ASN A 45 -12.43 0.35 3.11
CA ASN A 45 -13.69 -0.40 3.24
C ASN A 45 -13.88 -1.52 2.18
N ARG A 46 -12.79 -2.20 1.80
CA ARG A 46 -12.72 -3.28 0.81
C ARG A 46 -11.59 -4.26 1.18
N PRO A 47 -11.62 -5.52 0.72
CA PRO A 47 -10.44 -6.37 0.74
C PRO A 47 -9.31 -5.67 -0.03
N THR A 48 -8.12 -5.67 0.56
CA THR A 48 -7.02 -4.80 0.13
C THR A 48 -5.75 -5.63 -0.05
N ILE A 49 -5.07 -5.39 -1.17
CA ILE A 49 -3.70 -5.83 -1.42
C ILE A 49 -2.79 -4.63 -1.23
N ILE A 50 -1.81 -4.75 -0.34
CA ILE A 50 -0.86 -3.68 -0.06
C ILE A 50 0.38 -3.87 -0.91
N ILE A 51 0.82 -2.83 -1.62
CA ILE A 51 2.15 -2.78 -2.25
C ILE A 51 3.02 -1.82 -1.44
N SER A 52 4.14 -2.32 -0.91
CA SER A 52 5.03 -1.55 -0.03
C SER A 52 6.48 -1.60 -0.49
N LYS A 53 7.13 -0.43 -0.56
CA LYS A 53 8.57 -0.25 -0.81
C LYS A 53 9.24 0.29 0.45
N GLY A 54 10.37 -0.29 0.84
CA GLY A 54 11.18 0.18 1.99
C GLY A 54 10.82 -0.41 3.36
N ARG A 55 9.64 -1.01 3.57
CA ARG A 55 9.34 -1.75 4.81
C ARG A 55 10.06 -3.10 4.84
N SER A 56 10.66 -3.44 5.99
CA SER A 56 11.24 -4.76 6.22
C SER A 56 10.15 -5.84 6.31
N SER A 57 10.53 -7.10 6.05
CA SER A 57 9.60 -8.23 6.17
C SER A 57 8.98 -8.28 7.57
N ASP A 58 9.79 -8.17 8.62
CA ASP A 58 9.32 -8.20 10.02
C ASP A 58 8.29 -7.11 10.36
N LYS A 59 8.40 -5.91 9.75
CA LYS A 59 7.42 -4.85 9.95
C LYS A 59 6.12 -5.17 9.24
N LEU A 60 6.20 -5.72 8.03
CA LEU A 60 5.02 -6.08 7.24
C LEU A 60 4.28 -7.26 7.86
N GLN A 61 4.99 -8.28 8.35
CA GLN A 61 4.38 -9.43 9.02
C GLN A 61 3.67 -9.07 10.33
N LYS A 62 3.95 -7.91 10.92
CA LYS A 62 3.20 -7.42 12.09
C LYS A 62 1.88 -6.74 11.72
N ILE A 63 1.62 -6.52 10.44
CA ILE A 63 0.34 -5.99 9.97
C ILE A 63 -0.68 -7.11 10.06
N ARG A 64 -1.54 -7.03 11.07
CA ARG A 64 -2.67 -7.94 11.28
C ARG A 64 -3.95 -7.14 11.08
N HIS A 65 -4.63 -7.34 9.97
CA HIS A 65 -5.84 -6.59 9.64
C HIS A 65 -6.75 -7.41 8.73
N ASN A 66 -8.00 -7.63 9.13
CA ASN A 66 -8.97 -8.50 8.43
C ASN A 66 -9.28 -8.08 6.98
N LYS A 67 -9.14 -6.80 6.65
CA LYS A 67 -9.26 -6.29 5.28
C LYS A 67 -8.03 -6.56 4.40
N VAL A 68 -6.90 -7.02 4.94
CA VAL A 68 -5.66 -7.20 4.17
C VAL A 68 -5.55 -8.65 3.70
N LYS A 69 -5.77 -8.85 2.40
CA LYS A 69 -5.68 -10.18 1.76
C LYS A 69 -4.23 -10.56 1.46
N ALA A 70 -3.44 -9.59 1.00
CA ALA A 70 -2.06 -9.83 0.64
C ALA A 70 -1.20 -8.58 0.81
N ILE A 71 0.10 -8.80 1.01
CA ILE A 71 1.13 -7.78 1.06
C ILE A 71 2.23 -8.14 0.07
N VAL A 72 2.52 -7.23 -0.86
CA VAL A 72 3.59 -7.33 -1.84
C VAL A 72 4.71 -6.35 -1.46
N ARG A 73 5.84 -6.87 -1.00
CA ARG A 73 7.04 -6.09 -0.69
C ARG A 73 7.91 -5.94 -1.93
N ILE A 74 8.27 -4.71 -2.26
CA ILE A 74 9.27 -4.43 -3.30
C ILE A 74 10.67 -4.52 -2.69
N ASP A 75 11.45 -5.48 -3.17
CA ASP A 75 12.86 -5.68 -2.81
C ASP A 75 13.65 -6.09 -4.07
N PRO A 76 14.46 -5.19 -4.68
CA PRO A 76 15.20 -5.47 -5.90
C PRO A 76 16.20 -6.64 -5.80
N LYS A 77 16.55 -7.06 -4.58
CA LYS A 77 17.47 -8.18 -4.34
C LYS A 77 16.77 -9.53 -4.26
N LYS A 78 15.44 -9.55 -4.29
CA LYS A 78 14.63 -10.75 -4.09
C LYS A 78 13.97 -11.21 -5.39
N ILE A 79 13.70 -12.51 -5.47
CA ILE A 79 12.90 -13.10 -6.54
C ILE A 79 11.43 -12.75 -6.31
N THR A 80 10.69 -12.54 -7.40
CA THR A 80 9.25 -12.26 -7.32
C THR A 80 8.50 -13.55 -7.04
N GLY A 81 7.65 -13.58 -6.00
CA GLY A 81 6.90 -14.76 -5.62
C GLY A 81 6.36 -14.71 -4.20
N LEU A 82 5.72 -15.80 -3.78
CA LEU A 82 5.21 -15.99 -2.41
C LEU A 82 6.39 -16.24 -1.46
N GLU A 83 6.47 -15.48 -0.36
CA GLU A 83 7.44 -15.70 0.71
C GLU A 83 6.83 -16.55 1.84
N CYS A 84 5.62 -16.20 2.30
CA CYS A 84 4.92 -16.94 3.35
C CYS A 84 3.42 -16.63 3.37
N TRP A 85 2.68 -17.39 4.18
CA TRP A 85 1.27 -17.15 4.50
C TRP A 85 1.15 -17.12 6.02
N ASP A 86 0.44 -16.11 6.53
CA ASP A 86 0.05 -16.06 7.93
C ASP A 86 -1.39 -16.54 8.09
N GLU A 87 -1.54 -17.68 8.75
CA GLU A 87 -2.84 -18.31 8.98
C GLU A 87 -3.73 -17.48 9.92
N GLU A 88 -3.14 -16.79 10.91
CA GLU A 88 -3.92 -16.02 11.90
C GLU A 88 -4.63 -14.81 11.29
N SER A 89 -3.96 -14.07 10.40
CA SER A 89 -4.57 -12.94 9.69
C SER A 89 -5.05 -13.26 8.28
N GLU A 90 -5.00 -14.53 7.88
CA GLU A 90 -5.29 -15.00 6.52
C GLU A 90 -4.59 -14.16 5.43
N THR A 91 -3.37 -13.70 5.71
CA THR A 91 -2.64 -12.74 4.86
C THR A 91 -1.49 -13.42 4.13
N PHE A 92 -1.47 -13.30 2.80
CA PHE A 92 -0.35 -13.78 1.98
C PHE A 92 0.76 -12.72 1.84
N PHE A 93 2.01 -13.13 2.00
CA PHE A 93 3.18 -12.26 1.87
C PHE A 93 3.97 -12.63 0.62
N TYR A 94 4.16 -11.64 -0.25
CA TYR A 94 4.90 -11.77 -1.49
C TYR A 94 6.07 -10.80 -1.55
N THR A 95 7.08 -11.15 -2.35
CA THR A 95 8.10 -10.22 -2.83
C THR A 95 7.94 -9.92 -4.30
N ALA A 96 8.38 -8.74 -4.71
CA ALA A 96 8.54 -8.35 -6.09
C ALA A 96 9.86 -7.60 -6.29
N ALA A 97 10.55 -7.87 -7.41
CA ALA A 97 11.84 -7.25 -7.71
C ALA A 97 11.73 -5.78 -8.15
N SER A 98 10.53 -5.32 -8.52
CA SER A 98 10.26 -3.95 -8.99
C SER A 98 8.80 -3.57 -8.80
N ALA A 99 8.46 -2.27 -8.92
CA ALA A 99 7.06 -1.83 -8.82
C ALA A 99 6.21 -2.43 -9.94
N LYS A 100 6.72 -2.49 -11.17
CA LYS A 100 6.04 -3.15 -12.30
C LYS A 100 5.69 -4.61 -12.00
N ARG A 101 6.62 -5.36 -11.38
CA ARG A 101 6.36 -6.74 -10.97
C ARG A 101 5.38 -6.82 -9.80
N ALA A 102 5.42 -5.87 -8.88
CA ALA A 102 4.49 -5.80 -7.76
C ALA A 102 3.05 -5.53 -8.22
N ILE A 103 2.87 -4.56 -9.12
CA ILE A 103 1.58 -4.26 -9.76
C ILE A 103 1.09 -5.48 -10.52
N PHE A 104 1.93 -6.09 -11.36
CA PHE A 104 1.55 -7.31 -12.08
C PHE A 104 1.08 -8.41 -11.12
N LEU A 105 1.81 -8.65 -10.03
CA LEU A 105 1.43 -9.67 -9.06
C LEU A 105 0.11 -9.32 -8.36
N ALA A 106 -0.05 -8.07 -7.91
CA ALA A 106 -1.27 -7.60 -7.28
C ALA A 106 -2.48 -7.69 -8.23
N ASP A 107 -2.33 -7.34 -9.51
CA ASP A 107 -3.37 -7.48 -10.54
C ASP A 107 -3.83 -8.93 -10.70
N ASN A 108 -2.92 -9.91 -10.64
CA ASN A 108 -3.26 -11.33 -10.76
C ASN A 108 -3.90 -11.91 -9.48
N LEU A 109 -3.69 -11.27 -8.34
CA LEU A 109 -4.26 -11.66 -7.05
C LEU A 109 -5.58 -10.95 -6.75
N ALA A 110 -5.82 -9.80 -7.37
CA ALA A 110 -6.99 -8.98 -7.12
C ALA A 110 -8.23 -9.56 -7.80
N GLU A 111 -9.35 -9.45 -7.11
CA GLU A 111 -10.67 -9.81 -7.61
C GLU A 111 -11.56 -8.58 -7.69
N ARG A 112 -12.64 -8.67 -8.46
CA ARG A 112 -13.61 -7.58 -8.58
C ARG A 112 -14.13 -7.17 -7.20
N GLY A 113 -13.96 -5.89 -6.85
CA GLY A 113 -14.35 -5.33 -5.55
C GLY A 113 -13.16 -4.97 -4.68
N ASP A 114 -11.99 -5.56 -4.93
CA ASP A 114 -10.77 -5.32 -4.18
C ASP A 114 -10.19 -3.92 -4.39
N ALA A 115 -9.28 -3.55 -3.49
CA ALA A 115 -8.39 -2.41 -3.63
C ALA A 115 -6.93 -2.86 -3.74
N ILE A 116 -6.18 -2.23 -4.63
CA ILE A 116 -4.71 -2.26 -4.64
C ILE A 116 -4.23 -0.94 -4.04
N PHE A 117 -3.54 -1.02 -2.91
CA PHE A 117 -3.12 0.14 -2.14
C PHE A 117 -1.59 0.30 -2.12
N PHE A 118 -1.10 1.38 -2.71
CA PHE A 118 0.31 1.76 -2.72
C PHE A 118 0.67 2.48 -1.41
N ALA A 119 1.44 1.79 -0.58
CA ALA A 119 1.80 2.23 0.76
C ALA A 119 3.31 2.08 1.01
N PRO A 120 4.16 2.99 0.48
CA PRO A 120 5.59 2.99 0.77
C PRO A 120 5.87 3.22 2.27
N LEU A 121 7.11 2.93 2.70
CA LEU A 121 7.61 3.19 4.05
C LEU A 121 7.40 4.66 4.45
N GLU A 122 7.24 4.87 5.76
CA GLU A 122 7.18 6.17 6.42
C GLU A 122 8.26 7.18 6.02
N TYR A 123 7.86 8.44 6.19
CA TYR A 123 8.70 9.62 6.14
C TYR A 123 9.75 9.61 7.25
N GLY A 124 11.00 9.35 6.87
CA GLY A 124 12.20 9.88 7.53
C GLY A 124 12.85 10.90 6.59
N LYS A 125 13.68 11.82 7.09
CA LYS A 125 14.44 12.75 6.23
C LYS A 125 15.20 12.02 5.10
N ASP A 126 15.55 10.76 5.34
CA ASP A 126 16.30 9.91 4.40
C ASP A 126 15.42 9.12 3.41
N ASN A 127 14.08 9.17 3.53
CA ASN A 127 13.14 8.35 2.75
C ASN A 127 12.18 9.13 1.85
N LEU A 128 12.19 10.47 1.90
CA LEU A 128 11.30 11.30 1.07
C LEU A 128 11.56 11.10 -0.43
N GLU A 129 12.82 11.04 -0.85
CA GLU A 129 13.18 10.84 -2.25
C GLU A 129 12.67 9.48 -2.76
N MET A 130 12.84 8.41 -1.97
CA MET A 130 12.31 7.09 -2.28
C MET A 130 10.78 7.10 -2.40
N TYR A 131 10.09 7.85 -1.53
CA TYR A 131 8.64 8.01 -1.60
C TYR A 131 8.22 8.68 -2.92
N LEU A 132 8.83 9.82 -3.25
CA LEU A 132 8.50 10.57 -4.47
C LEU A 132 8.84 9.78 -5.74
N GLN A 133 9.99 9.09 -5.75
CA GLN A 133 10.36 8.19 -6.84
C GLN A 133 9.35 7.06 -7.00
N PHE A 134 8.88 6.47 -5.90
CA PHE A 134 7.86 5.43 -5.95
C PHE A 134 6.52 5.96 -6.44
N ASP A 135 6.11 7.15 -5.98
CA ASP A 135 4.88 7.81 -6.41
C ASP A 135 4.86 8.03 -7.93
N HIS A 136 5.93 8.63 -8.45
CA HIS A 136 6.10 8.85 -9.88
C HIS A 136 6.16 7.54 -10.68
N GLU A 137 6.86 6.52 -10.15
CA GLU A 137 6.93 5.19 -10.76
C GLU A 137 5.54 4.57 -10.89
N ILE A 138 4.69 4.66 -9.85
CA ILE A 138 3.33 4.14 -9.88
C ILE A 138 2.44 4.89 -10.87
N GLU A 139 2.46 6.22 -10.87
CA GLU A 139 1.67 7.03 -11.82
C GLU A 139 2.02 6.68 -13.27
N SER A 140 3.30 6.56 -13.60
CA SER A 140 3.75 6.21 -14.95
C SER A 140 3.38 4.80 -15.42
N LEU A 141 3.03 3.90 -14.49
CA LEU A 141 2.66 2.52 -14.78
C LEU A 141 1.13 2.34 -14.91
N LEU A 142 0.34 3.28 -14.41
CA LEU A 142 -1.12 3.19 -14.36
C LEU A 142 -1.83 4.22 -15.26
N VAL A 143 -1.14 5.28 -15.68
CA VAL A 143 -1.59 6.30 -16.64
C VAL A 143 -1.04 5.99 -18.02
#